data_AF-A0A960Y0U8-F1
#
_entry.id   AF-A0A960Y0U8-F1
#
_cell.length_a   1.000
_cell.length_b   1.000
_cell.length_c   1.000
_cell.angle_alpha   90.00
_cell.angle_beta   90.00
_cell.angle_gamma   90.00
#
_symmetry.space_group_name_H-M   'P 1'
#
loop_
_entity.id
_entity.type
_entity.pdbx_description
1 polymer ?
#
loop_
_entity_poly.entity_id
_entity_poly.type
_entity_poly.pdbx_seq_one_letter_code
_entity_poly.pdbx_strand_id
1 'polypeptide(L)'
;MRLITRLFFLFLPFLLHAEESIHLNNVHIYRYPNSVSRAVPPGIIPESSQIIHSTELRSFGIENSEISVILKNPMNTEQLLMYYEVLLKGMEWKILQKEKKENKTILLAESQVKKIVTLIIYPDNEFSLVKIFLRRNYNF
;
A
#
# COMPACT_ATOMS: atom_id res chain seq x y z
N MET A 1 -47.70 -0.69 -32.56
CA MET A 1 -47.51 -0.34 -31.14
C MET A 1 -46.93 -1.54 -30.40
N ARG A 2 -45.61 -1.61 -30.27
CA ARG A 2 -44.89 -2.49 -29.33
C ARG A 2 -43.65 -1.71 -28.87
N LEU A 3 -43.84 -0.93 -27.80
CA LEU A 3 -42.76 -0.57 -26.88
C LEU A 3 -42.31 -1.88 -26.22
N ILE A 4 -41.00 -2.09 -26.09
CA ILE A 4 -40.33 -2.53 -24.85
C ILE A 4 -38.90 -3.02 -25.19
N THR A 5 -37.96 -2.42 -24.45
CA THR A 5 -36.59 -2.87 -24.12
C THR A 5 -35.55 -3.02 -25.23
N ARG A 6 -34.58 -2.10 -25.20
CA ARG A 6 -33.20 -2.42 -24.81
C ARG A 6 -32.42 -1.12 -24.55
N LEU A 7 -32.64 -0.58 -23.36
CA LEU A 7 -31.70 0.32 -22.70
C LEU A 7 -30.91 -0.58 -21.74
N PHE A 8 -29.67 -0.93 -22.05
CA PHE A 8 -28.66 -1.47 -21.11
C PHE A 8 -27.44 -1.83 -21.95
N PHE A 9 -26.57 -0.87 -22.24
CA PHE A 9 -25.14 -1.07 -22.55
C PHE A 9 -24.48 0.31 -22.67
N LEU A 10 -24.58 1.10 -21.60
CA LEU A 10 -23.60 2.13 -21.30
C LEU A 10 -23.04 1.73 -19.93
N PHE A 11 -21.71 1.76 -19.79
CA PHE A 11 -20.91 1.29 -18.64
C PHE A 11 -20.53 -0.19 -18.64
N LEU A 12 -19.39 -0.52 -19.26
CA LEU A 12 -18.14 -0.91 -18.58
C LEU A 12 -17.10 -1.29 -19.66
N PRO A 13 -15.84 -0.86 -19.50
CA PRO A 13 -14.99 -1.72 -18.71
C PRO A 13 -14.18 -0.89 -17.72
N PHE A 14 -14.57 -0.98 -16.45
CA PHE A 14 -13.56 -1.16 -15.41
C PHE A 14 -12.88 -2.46 -15.80
N LEU A 15 -11.69 -2.37 -16.39
CA LEU A 15 -10.83 -3.53 -16.59
C LEU A 15 -10.46 -3.99 -15.18
N LEU A 16 -11.32 -4.81 -14.57
CA LEU A 16 -11.03 -5.56 -13.35
C LEU A 16 -9.83 -6.42 -13.72
N HIS A 17 -8.64 -5.93 -13.40
CA HIS A 17 -7.44 -6.73 -13.50
C HIS A 17 -7.67 -7.92 -12.57
N ALA A 18 -7.67 -9.13 -13.13
CA ALA A 18 -7.79 -10.33 -12.33
C ALA A 18 -6.62 -10.35 -11.35
N GLU A 19 -6.93 -10.60 -10.08
CA GLU A 19 -5.91 -10.78 -9.07
C GLU A 19 -5.04 -12.00 -9.45
N GLU A 20 -3.74 -11.77 -9.60
CA GLU A 20 -2.77 -12.84 -9.85
C GLU A 20 -1.96 -13.07 -8.58
N SER A 21 -1.82 -14.32 -8.16
CA SER A 21 -0.95 -14.69 -7.04
C SER A 21 0.08 -15.76 -7.41
N ILE A 22 1.28 -15.62 -6.86
CA ILE A 22 2.37 -16.58 -6.97
C ILE A 22 2.83 -16.93 -5.55
N HIS A 23 2.88 -18.21 -5.25
CA HIS A 23 3.31 -18.73 -3.94
C HIS A 23 4.57 -19.58 -4.13
N LEU A 24 5.69 -19.14 -3.54
CA LEU A 24 6.98 -19.81 -3.61
C LEU A 24 7.54 -19.95 -2.20
N ASN A 25 7.34 -21.13 -1.60
CA ASN A 25 7.71 -21.42 -0.22
C ASN A 25 7.16 -20.36 0.75
N ASN A 26 8.01 -19.45 1.18
CA ASN A 26 7.72 -18.41 2.17
C ASN A 26 7.46 -17.04 1.54
N VAL A 27 7.51 -16.94 0.21
CA VAL A 27 7.30 -15.71 -0.55
C VAL A 27 5.95 -15.79 -1.23
N HIS A 28 5.09 -14.82 -0.95
CA HIS A 28 3.79 -14.66 -1.58
C HIS A 28 3.79 -13.35 -2.34
N ILE A 29 3.50 -13.40 -3.63
CA ILE A 29 3.47 -12.24 -4.52
C ILE A 29 2.06 -12.11 -5.07
N TYR A 30 1.52 -10.90 -5.05
CA TYR A 30 0.20 -10.58 -5.55
C TYR A 30 0.28 -9.40 -6.53
N ARG A 31 -0.40 -9.50 -7.68
CA ARG A 31 -0.62 -8.38 -8.61
C ARG A 31 -2.08 -7.97 -8.60
N TYR A 32 -2.31 -6.66 -8.52
CA TYR A 32 -3.63 -6.06 -8.40
C TYR A 32 -4.54 -6.74 -7.35
N PRO A 33 -4.03 -7.04 -6.13
CA PRO A 33 -4.88 -7.67 -5.13
C PRO A 33 -5.95 -6.71 -4.64
N ASN A 34 -7.12 -7.26 -4.30
CA ASN A 34 -8.23 -6.48 -3.76
C ASN A 34 -7.98 -6.01 -2.31
N SER A 35 -7.02 -6.62 -1.62
CA SER A 35 -6.65 -6.28 -0.24
C SER A 35 -5.18 -6.59 0.05
N VAL A 36 -4.66 -6.04 1.14
CA VAL A 36 -3.32 -6.37 1.64
C VAL A 36 -3.39 -7.38 2.79
N SER A 37 -2.22 -7.91 3.15
CA SER A 37 -2.06 -8.73 4.35
C SER A 37 -2.70 -8.12 5.59
N ARG A 38 -3.27 -8.96 6.46
CA ARG A 38 -3.69 -8.55 7.82
C ARG A 38 -2.53 -8.09 8.69
N ALA A 39 -1.29 -8.41 8.32
CA ALA A 39 -0.10 -7.96 9.00
C ALA A 39 0.28 -6.51 8.68
N VAL A 40 -0.33 -5.90 7.64
CA VAL A 40 -0.22 -4.45 7.39
C VAL A 40 -1.05 -3.71 8.45
N PRO A 41 -0.50 -2.71 9.15
CA PRO A 41 -1.25 -1.95 10.14
C PRO A 41 -2.49 -1.26 9.52
N PRO A 42 -3.62 -1.20 10.23
CA PRO A 42 -4.81 -0.49 9.76
C PRO A 42 -4.49 0.95 9.37
N GLY A 43 -5.09 1.42 8.28
CA GLY A 43 -4.88 2.77 7.76
C GLY A 43 -3.56 3.00 7.04
N ILE A 44 -2.58 2.08 7.08
CA ILE A 44 -1.35 2.24 6.27
C ILE A 44 -1.65 2.28 4.77
N ILE A 45 -2.75 1.66 4.33
CA ILE A 45 -3.28 1.81 2.97
C ILE A 45 -4.40 2.84 3.01
N PRO A 46 -4.25 4.04 2.41
CA PRO A 46 -5.34 5.00 2.35
C PRO A 46 -6.53 4.44 1.55
N GLU A 47 -7.76 4.76 1.95
CA GLU A 47 -9.00 4.15 1.40
C GLU A 47 -9.18 4.30 -0.12
N SER A 48 -8.73 5.41 -0.70
CA SER A 48 -8.82 5.68 -2.14
C SER A 48 -7.68 5.06 -2.97
N SER A 49 -6.90 4.16 -2.38
CA SER A 49 -5.73 3.58 -3.03
C SER A 49 -6.09 2.38 -3.92
N GLN A 50 -5.48 2.32 -5.09
CA GLN A 50 -5.43 1.10 -5.89
C GLN A 50 -4.12 0.37 -5.61
N ILE A 51 -4.20 -0.85 -5.05
CA ILE A 51 -3.01 -1.68 -4.84
C ILE A 51 -2.60 -2.29 -6.19
N ILE A 52 -1.35 -2.03 -6.60
CA ILE A 52 -0.78 -2.58 -7.85
C ILE A 52 -0.07 -3.90 -7.57
N HIS A 53 0.63 -3.95 -6.43
CA HIS A 53 1.48 -5.07 -6.10
C HIS A 53 1.60 -5.22 -4.59
N SER A 54 1.66 -6.46 -4.12
CA SER A 54 1.97 -6.78 -2.72
C SER A 54 2.88 -8.00 -2.68
N THR A 55 3.90 -7.96 -1.83
CA THR A 55 4.74 -9.13 -1.53
C THR A 55 4.79 -9.34 -0.03
N GLU A 56 4.64 -10.58 0.41
CA GLU A 56 4.84 -11.01 1.79
C GLU A 56 5.97 -12.05 1.84
N LEU A 57 6.95 -11.82 2.70
CA LEU A 57 7.94 -12.81 3.10
C LEU A 57 7.60 -13.30 4.51
N ARG A 58 7.44 -14.60 4.67
CA ARG A 58 7.11 -15.26 5.93
C ARG A 58 8.35 -15.89 6.54
N SER A 59 8.65 -15.58 7.79
CA SER A 59 9.60 -16.38 8.57
C SER A 59 8.92 -17.66 9.06
N PHE A 60 9.70 -18.75 9.18
CA PHE A 60 9.18 -20.00 9.72
C PHE A 60 8.72 -19.79 11.17
N GLY A 61 7.40 -19.83 11.40
CA GLY A 61 6.82 -19.94 12.73
C GLY A 61 6.47 -18.64 13.46
N ILE A 62 5.72 -17.71 12.85
CA ILE A 62 4.49 -17.08 13.44
C ILE A 62 4.19 -15.65 12.93
N GLU A 63 5.09 -14.93 12.24
CA GLU A 63 4.75 -13.60 11.67
C GLU A 63 5.37 -13.33 10.30
N ASN A 64 4.70 -12.49 9.48
CA ASN A 64 5.31 -11.95 8.26
C ASN A 64 6.53 -11.11 8.66
N SER A 65 7.72 -11.51 8.22
CA SER A 65 8.96 -10.80 8.54
C SER A 65 9.06 -9.50 7.77
N GLU A 66 8.62 -9.53 6.50
CA GLU A 66 8.71 -8.41 5.57
C GLU A 66 7.47 -8.36 4.67
N ILE A 67 6.96 -7.15 4.46
CA ILE A 67 5.85 -6.89 3.55
C ILE A 67 6.22 -5.69 2.70
N SER A 68 5.96 -5.76 1.39
CA SER A 68 6.03 -4.61 0.51
C SER A 68 4.69 -4.41 -0.21
N VAL A 69 4.24 -3.17 -0.32
CA VAL A 69 3.02 -2.81 -1.04
C VAL A 69 3.35 -1.66 -1.97
N ILE A 70 2.88 -1.74 -3.21
CA ILE A 70 2.93 -0.65 -4.19
C ILE A 70 1.48 -0.29 -4.52
N LEU A 71 1.16 0.99 -4.40
CA LEU A 71 -0.18 1.50 -4.67
C LEU A 71 -0.15 2.81 -5.46
N LYS A 72 -1.24 3.09 -6.16
CA LYS A 72 -1.58 4.43 -6.68
C LYS A 72 -2.58 5.08 -5.75
N ASN A 73 -2.42 6.35 -5.47
CA ASN A 73 -3.40 7.12 -4.71
C ASN A 73 -3.68 8.48 -5.39
N PRO A 74 -4.92 8.96 -5.46
CA PRO A 74 -5.24 10.25 -6.07
C PRO A 74 -4.72 11.47 -5.29
N MET A 75 -4.35 11.30 -4.01
CA MET A 75 -3.73 12.37 -3.23
C MET A 75 -2.36 12.74 -3.78
N ASN A 76 -2.04 14.03 -3.77
CA ASN A 76 -0.71 14.52 -4.11
C ASN A 76 0.32 14.19 -3.00
N THR A 77 1.59 14.51 -3.27
CA THR A 77 2.70 14.17 -2.36
C THR A 77 2.55 14.85 -0.99
N GLU A 78 2.15 16.13 -0.92
CA GLU A 78 1.95 16.82 0.35
C GLU A 78 0.82 16.21 1.18
N GLN A 79 -0.31 15.89 0.54
CA GLN A 79 -1.46 15.27 1.18
C GLN A 79 -1.12 13.89 1.74
N LEU A 80 -0.43 13.05 0.97
CA LEU A 80 0.02 11.73 1.43
C LEU A 80 1.02 11.83 2.57
N LEU A 81 1.98 12.75 2.49
CA LEU A 81 2.93 12.97 3.57
C LEU A 81 2.21 13.37 4.86
N MET A 82 1.29 14.33 4.79
CA MET A 82 0.49 14.75 5.95
C MET A 82 -0.34 13.59 6.50
N TYR A 83 -1.00 12.83 5.63
CA TYR A 83 -1.75 11.63 5.99
C TYR A 83 -0.90 10.65 6.79
N TYR A 84 0.28 10.29 6.28
CA TYR A 84 1.16 9.34 6.97
C TYR A 84 1.75 9.90 8.26
N GLU A 85 2.09 11.19 8.33
CA GLU A 85 2.57 11.80 9.57
C GLU A 85 1.52 11.76 10.69
N VAL A 86 0.25 12.05 10.35
CA VAL A 86 -0.87 11.97 11.29
C VAL A 86 -1.12 10.53 11.73
N LEU A 87 -1.16 9.60 10.76
CA LEU A 87 -1.38 8.18 11.03
C LEU A 87 -0.30 7.60 11.94
N LEU A 88 0.98 7.81 11.59
CA LEU A 88 2.11 7.28 12.35
C LEU A 88 2.16 7.85 13.77
N LYS A 89 1.89 9.15 13.92
CA LYS A 89 1.78 9.78 15.23
C LYS A 89 0.64 9.16 16.05
N GLY A 90 -0.53 8.94 15.43
CA GLY A 90 -1.69 8.32 16.07
C GLY A 90 -1.45 6.87 16.51
N MET A 91 -0.58 6.14 15.80
CA MET A 91 -0.15 4.79 16.17
C MET A 91 1.04 4.77 17.14
N GLU A 92 1.51 5.92 17.61
CA GLU A 92 2.71 6.08 18.45
C GLU A 92 4.02 5.59 17.79
N TRP A 93 4.11 5.70 16.46
CA TRP A 93 5.35 5.44 15.74
C TRP A 93 6.24 6.68 15.76
N LYS A 94 7.52 6.46 16.04
CA LYS A 94 8.54 7.51 16.02
C LYS A 94 9.05 7.68 14.59
N ILE A 95 8.87 8.87 14.01
CA ILE A 95 9.48 9.23 12.74
C ILE A 95 11.00 9.38 12.96
N LEU A 96 11.78 8.58 12.24
CA LEU A 96 13.25 8.55 12.31
C LEU A 96 13.88 9.39 11.20
N GLN A 97 13.27 9.41 10.01
CA GLN A 97 13.75 10.17 8.87
C GLN A 97 12.58 10.70 8.05
N LYS A 98 12.72 11.93 7.58
CA LYS A 98 11.86 12.57 6.59
C LYS A 98 12.76 13.28 5.58
N GLU A 99 12.68 12.87 4.33
CA GLU A 99 13.50 13.43 3.26
C GLU A 99 12.62 13.78 2.06
N LYS A 100 12.69 15.03 1.60
CA LYS A 100 12.01 15.49 0.39
C LYS A 100 13.06 15.72 -0.70
N LYS A 101 12.88 15.08 -1.85
CA LYS A 101 13.63 15.32 -3.08
C LYS A 101 12.65 15.75 -4.17
N GLU A 102 13.18 16.31 -5.25
CA GLU A 102 12.39 16.74 -6.41
C GLU A 102 11.50 15.62 -6.97
N ASN A 103 11.97 14.38 -6.94
CA ASN A 103 11.28 13.23 -7.55
C ASN A 103 10.72 12.21 -6.56
N LYS A 104 10.88 12.42 -5.25
CA LYS A 104 10.29 11.54 -4.22
C LYS A 104 10.33 12.14 -2.82
N THR A 105 9.39 11.71 -1.99
CA THR A 105 9.42 11.92 -0.54
C THR A 105 9.61 10.57 0.16
N ILE A 106 10.52 10.52 1.13
CA ILE A 106 10.79 9.33 1.95
C ILE A 106 10.42 9.64 3.40
N LEU A 107 9.70 8.71 4.03
CA LEU A 107 9.40 8.73 5.45
C LEU A 107 9.77 7.37 6.06
N LEU A 108 10.60 7.39 7.10
CA LEU A 108 11.00 6.21 7.87
C LEU A 108 10.46 6.38 9.30
N ALA A 109 9.77 5.38 9.81
CA ALA A 109 9.30 5.37 11.18
C ALA A 109 9.46 4.01 11.85
N GLU A 110 9.58 4.02 13.17
CA GLU A 110 9.71 2.85 14.02
C GLU A 110 8.63 2.84 15.10
N SER A 111 7.94 1.72 15.24
CA SER A 111 6.98 1.46 16.31
C SER A 111 7.67 1.10 17.65
N GLN A 112 6.93 1.17 18.75
CA GLN A 112 7.38 0.71 20.07
C GLN A 112 7.80 -0.77 20.11
N VAL A 113 7.25 -1.60 19.22
CA VAL A 113 7.57 -3.04 19.12
C VAL A 113 8.62 -3.35 18.04
N LYS A 114 9.48 -2.38 17.72
CA LYS A 114 10.59 -2.49 16.76
C LYS A 114 10.17 -2.93 15.34
N LYS A 115 8.92 -2.66 14.93
CA LYS A 115 8.53 -2.67 13.51
C LYS A 115 8.94 -1.37 12.86
N ILE A 116 9.54 -1.46 11.68
CA ILE A 116 9.98 -0.33 10.85
C ILE A 116 9.06 -0.25 9.63
N VAL A 117 8.69 0.97 9.26
CA VAL A 117 7.99 1.29 8.02
C VAL A 117 8.79 2.31 7.23
N THR A 118 9.02 2.00 5.97
CA THR A 118 9.56 2.94 4.98
C THR A 118 8.49 3.23 3.96
N LEU A 119 8.12 4.49 3.84
CA LEU A 119 7.17 5.00 2.87
C LEU A 119 7.94 5.84 1.86
N ILE A 120 7.73 5.57 0.58
CA ILE A 120 8.31 6.33 -0.52
C ILE A 120 7.19 6.77 -1.44
N ILE A 121 6.98 8.08 -1.53
CA ILE A 121 5.95 8.70 -2.36
C ILE A 121 6.66 9.28 -3.59
N TYR A 122 6.24 8.85 -4.77
CA TYR A 122 6.66 9.41 -6.04
C TYR A 122 5.52 10.26 -6.62
N PRO A 123 5.75 11.54 -6.95
CA PRO A 123 4.76 12.33 -7.66
C PRO A 123 4.57 11.77 -9.07
N ASP A 124 3.31 11.70 -9.52
CA ASP A 124 2.90 11.49 -10.91
C ASP A 124 1.85 12.57 -11.25
N ASN A 125 1.52 12.74 -12.52
CA ASN A 125 0.65 13.83 -12.98
C ASN A 125 -0.80 13.68 -12.51
N GLU A 126 -1.29 12.45 -12.39
CA GLU A 126 -2.70 12.15 -12.06
C GLU A 126 -2.89 11.45 -10.71
N PHE A 127 -1.82 10.86 -10.18
CA PHE A 127 -1.82 10.12 -8.91
C PHE A 127 -0.44 10.24 -8.26
N SER A 128 -0.30 9.78 -7.03
CA SER A 128 1.00 9.49 -6.46
C SER A 128 1.21 7.99 -6.41
N LEU A 129 2.40 7.53 -6.80
CA LEU A 129 2.81 6.15 -6.58
C LEU A 129 3.45 6.04 -5.20
N VAL A 130 2.92 5.17 -4.34
CA VAL A 130 3.49 4.93 -3.01
C VAL A 130 4.05 3.53 -2.94
N LYS A 131 5.29 3.42 -2.44
CA LYS A 131 5.90 2.16 -2.02
C LYS A 131 5.97 2.12 -0.50
N ILE A 132 5.47 1.05 0.08
CA ILE A 132 5.43 0.81 1.52
C ILE A 132 6.24 -0.43 1.79
N PHE A 133 7.21 -0.34 2.69
CA PHE A 133 7.98 -1.48 3.17
C PHE A 133 7.81 -1.59 4.68
N LEU A 134 7.33 -2.73 5.14
CA LEU A 134 7.19 -3.05 6.55
C LEU A 134 8.15 -4.19 6.87
N ARG A 135 8.93 -4.01 7.93
CA ARG A 135 9.84 -5.04 8.42
C ARG A 135 9.80 -5.07 9.94
N ARG A 136 9.75 -6.26 10.52
CA ARG A 136 10.00 -6.41 11.94
C ARG A 136 11.51 -6.49 12.17
N ASN A 137 12.04 -5.63 13.03
CA ASN A 137 13.44 -5.67 13.41
C ASN A 137 13.62 -6.71 14.53
N TYR A 138 14.14 -7.89 14.18
CA TYR A 138 14.55 -8.93 15.11
C TYR A 138 16.00 -8.69 15.55
N ASN A 139 16.26 -7.61 16.28
CA ASN A 139 17.50 -7.53 17.03
C ASN A 139 17.35 -8.42 18.27
N PHE A 140 17.96 -9.61 18.21
CA PHE A 140 18.33 -10.43 19.37
C PHE A 140 19.61 -9.86 19.99
#